data_AF-A0A4Q2X939-F1
#
_entry.id   AF-A0A4Q2X939-F1
#
_cell.length_a   1.000
_cell.length_b   1.000
_cell.length_c   1.000
_cell.angle_alpha   90.00
_cell.angle_beta   90.00
_cell.angle_gamma   90.00
#
_symmetry.space_group_name_H-M   'P 1'
#
loop_
_entity.id
_entity.type
_entity.pdbx_description
1 polymer ?
#
loop_
_entity_poly.entity_id
_entity_poly.type
_entity_poly.pdbx_seq_one_letter_code
_entity_poly.pdbx_strand_id
1 'polypeptide(L)'
;MSAFTEFVLVAIALYLWESTLWLPLRGVVLRRRWRGKSWKILDPRSYMAGKDLGVVPMLPFPTDSRIAPCQAPPLVATADGGFLMEIASGPLVLIKSLEWNDLSEKDHYLTASGIRTRTTSPRQVDLLRRSKNRGFGVETAVTRAWRLALSPARAEREWRKWKMVAGPLSLYGPVLALGFFGGLPLAYIHLGIMPMLILLVWLWLLMVWTAAHLWWLGKRAYPAARGSLKMDALLSLFVPFHAMRAYEIASVHAMATTHPVGLILSTGDTENPWLGTFVRHILHPLPGSPENAAFARAVKPLLSAALATRGKQLSDYDTVPDNTEDPETTGYCPRCQARYLPDVTVCSDCKDMPLSPFSLSASASNDPR
;
A
#
# COMPACT_ATOMS: atom_id res chain seq x y z
N MET A 1 16.18 38.83 -2.24
CA MET A 1 14.94 38.34 -1.60
C MET A 1 14.95 38.79 -0.15
N SER A 2 13.80 38.99 0.50
CA SER A 2 13.79 39.30 1.94
C SER A 2 14.14 38.02 2.73
N ALA A 3 14.78 38.14 3.89
CA ALA A 3 15.07 36.99 4.76
C ALA A 3 13.79 36.17 5.10
N PHE A 4 12.64 36.86 5.17
CA PHE A 4 11.34 36.22 5.34
C PHE A 4 10.96 35.32 4.16
N THR A 5 11.19 35.78 2.91
CA THR A 5 10.92 34.98 1.70
C THR A 5 11.76 33.70 1.69
N GLU A 6 13.04 33.81 2.03
CA GLU A 6 13.96 32.66 2.10
C GLU A 6 13.50 31.65 3.17
N PHE A 7 13.14 32.13 4.36
CA PHE A 7 12.59 31.28 5.41
C PHE A 7 11.32 30.54 4.97
N VAL A 8 10.38 31.22 4.32
CA VAL A 8 9.14 30.60 3.81
C VAL A 8 9.46 29.54 2.76
N LEU A 9 10.38 29.82 1.82
CA LEU A 9 10.77 28.84 0.80
C LEU A 9 11.42 27.60 1.41
N VAL A 10 12.29 27.77 2.41
CA VAL A 10 12.90 26.65 3.15
C VAL A 10 11.82 25.85 3.88
N ALA A 11 10.87 26.53 4.55
CA ALA A 11 9.76 25.85 5.23
C ALA A 11 8.86 25.07 4.26
N ILE A 12 8.57 25.62 3.07
CA ILE A 12 7.83 24.92 2.02
C ILE A 12 8.62 23.71 1.51
N ALA A 13 9.92 23.87 1.24
CA ALA A 13 10.76 22.77 0.77
C ALA A 13 10.82 21.62 1.79
N LEU A 14 11.02 21.95 3.07
CA LEU A 14 10.97 20.97 4.17
C LEU A 14 9.59 20.31 4.29
N TYR A 15 8.51 21.07 4.13
CA TYR A 15 7.17 20.51 4.15
C TYR A 15 6.89 19.59 2.95
N LEU A 16 7.36 19.92 1.76
CA LEU A 16 7.23 19.07 0.58
C LEU A 16 8.05 17.78 0.74
N TRP A 17 9.25 17.88 1.29
CA TRP A 17 10.07 16.72 1.65
C TRP A 17 9.37 15.85 2.69
N GLU A 18 8.91 16.47 3.77
CA GLU A 18 8.11 15.79 4.78
C GLU A 18 6.78 15.30 4.22
N SER A 19 6.25 15.82 3.11
CA SER A 19 5.04 15.32 2.44
C SER A 19 5.32 14.11 1.54
N THR A 20 6.43 13.42 1.75
CA THR A 20 6.70 12.14 1.10
C THR A 20 6.45 10.97 2.06
N LEU A 21 5.93 9.86 1.54
CA LEU A 21 5.75 8.64 2.33
C LEU A 21 6.74 7.59 1.86
N TRP A 22 7.64 7.19 2.76
CA TRP A 22 8.61 6.13 2.50
C TRP A 22 7.99 4.78 2.85
N LEU A 23 7.73 3.96 1.83
CA LEU A 23 7.15 2.63 2.00
C LEU A 23 8.11 1.56 1.48
N PRO A 24 8.10 0.35 2.08
CA PRO A 24 8.73 -0.80 1.47
C PRO A 24 8.21 -1.00 0.04
N LEU A 25 9.04 -1.45 -0.90
CA LEU A 25 8.64 -1.61 -2.32
C LEU A 25 7.55 -2.68 -2.56
N ARG A 26 7.23 -3.48 -1.53
CA ARG A 26 6.09 -4.42 -1.48
C ARG A 26 4.79 -3.79 -0.96
N GLY A 27 4.88 -2.57 -0.45
CA GLY A 27 3.73 -1.76 -0.04
C GLY A 27 3.18 -1.01 -1.24
N VAL A 28 1.90 -0.70 -1.20
CA VAL A 28 1.25 0.21 -2.17
C VAL A 28 0.35 1.17 -1.42
N VAL A 29 0.16 2.36 -1.96
CA VAL A 29 -0.82 3.31 -1.42
C VAL A 29 -2.05 3.27 -2.29
N LEU A 30 -3.19 2.96 -1.69
CA LEU A 30 -4.47 3.23 -2.32
C LEU A 30 -4.86 4.67 -2.02
N ARG A 31 -5.07 5.47 -3.06
CA ARG A 31 -5.52 6.85 -2.96
C ARG A 31 -6.91 6.98 -3.56
N ARG A 32 -7.90 7.36 -2.77
CA ARG A 32 -9.26 7.53 -3.28
C ARG A 32 -9.33 8.77 -4.17
N ARG A 33 -9.99 8.66 -5.32
CA ARG A 33 -10.22 9.83 -6.19
C ARG A 33 -11.06 10.90 -5.45
N TRP A 34 -10.82 12.17 -5.76
CA TRP A 34 -11.55 13.28 -5.14
C TRP A 34 -13.06 13.16 -5.36
N ARG A 35 -13.44 12.83 -6.60
CA ARG A 35 -14.81 12.49 -7.00
C ARG A 35 -14.87 10.98 -7.23
N GLY A 36 -15.71 10.27 -6.50
CA GLY A 36 -15.99 8.85 -6.71
C GLY A 36 -15.62 7.89 -5.57
N LYS A 37 -15.81 6.60 -5.86
CA LYS A 37 -15.50 5.47 -4.96
C LYS A 37 -14.26 4.70 -5.39
N SER A 38 -13.75 4.94 -6.60
CA SER A 38 -12.59 4.23 -7.15
C SER A 38 -11.29 4.62 -6.45
N TRP A 39 -10.38 3.66 -6.35
CA TRP A 39 -9.04 3.85 -5.82
C TRP A 39 -8.03 3.94 -6.95
N LYS A 40 -7.13 4.93 -6.88
CA LYS A 40 -5.91 4.97 -7.66
C LYS A 40 -4.80 4.33 -6.85
N ILE A 41 -4.03 3.45 -7.47
CA ILE A 41 -2.87 2.85 -6.81
C ILE A 41 -1.65 3.71 -7.10
N LEU A 42 -0.88 3.97 -6.05
CA LEU A 42 0.43 4.58 -6.14
C LEU A 42 1.44 3.50 -5.72
N ASP A 43 2.19 3.01 -6.70
CA ASP A 43 3.29 2.09 -6.48
C ASP A 43 4.55 2.90 -6.12
N PRO A 44 5.19 2.65 -4.97
CA PRO A 44 6.45 3.29 -4.60
C PRO A 44 7.56 3.14 -5.66
N ARG A 45 7.51 2.09 -6.49
CA ARG A 45 8.48 1.84 -7.58
C ARG A 45 8.34 2.81 -8.75
N SER A 46 7.17 3.41 -8.95
CA SER A 46 6.91 4.30 -10.10
C SER A 46 7.45 5.72 -9.92
N TYR A 47 8.00 6.05 -8.75
CA TYR A 47 8.51 7.38 -8.43
C TYR A 47 10.02 7.31 -8.20
N MET A 48 10.47 7.49 -6.95
CA MET A 48 11.87 7.35 -6.55
C MET A 48 11.99 6.13 -5.64
N ALA A 49 12.80 5.16 -6.03
CA ALA A 49 12.99 3.92 -5.28
C ALA A 49 14.47 3.65 -5.02
N GLY A 50 14.79 3.32 -3.77
CA GLY A 50 16.05 2.68 -3.39
C GLY A 50 15.92 1.16 -3.41
N LYS A 51 16.83 0.48 -2.71
CA LYS A 51 16.85 -1.00 -2.65
C LYS A 51 15.64 -1.59 -1.90
N ASP A 52 15.25 -0.95 -0.79
CA ASP A 52 14.25 -1.49 0.13
C ASP A 52 13.01 -0.60 0.30
N LEU A 53 13.10 0.67 -0.09
CA LEU A 53 12.07 1.68 0.08
C LEU A 53 11.82 2.43 -1.21
N GLY A 54 10.57 2.80 -1.44
CA GLY A 54 10.17 3.75 -2.45
C GLY A 54 9.41 4.92 -1.84
N VAL A 55 9.43 6.02 -2.57
CA VAL A 55 8.79 7.28 -2.19
C VAL A 55 7.43 7.35 -2.86
N VAL A 56 6.39 7.60 -2.07
CA VAL A 56 5.08 7.97 -2.59
C VAL A 56 4.83 9.43 -2.26
N PRO A 57 4.70 10.32 -3.26
CA PRO A 57 4.39 11.71 -3.01
C PRO A 57 2.96 11.82 -2.47
N MET A 58 2.81 12.46 -1.31
CA MET A 58 1.53 12.86 -0.78
C MET A 58 1.23 14.27 -1.25
N LEU A 59 -0.02 14.57 -1.60
CA LEU A 59 -0.34 15.95 -1.93
C LEU A 59 -0.23 16.81 -0.66
N PRO A 60 0.55 17.90 -0.71
CA PRO A 60 0.68 18.82 0.41
C PRO A 60 -0.64 19.56 0.66
N PHE A 61 -1.40 19.85 -0.39
CA PHE A 61 -2.63 20.64 -0.27
C PHE A 61 -3.77 20.10 -1.16
N PRO A 62 -4.95 19.84 -0.57
CA PRO A 62 -5.17 19.59 0.87
C PRO A 62 -4.50 18.28 1.31
N THR A 63 -4.16 18.17 2.60
CA THR A 63 -3.62 16.92 3.17
C THR A 63 -4.53 15.75 2.80
N ASP A 64 -3.91 14.67 2.32
CA ASP A 64 -4.62 13.59 1.68
C ASP A 64 -5.22 12.63 2.72
N SER A 65 -6.36 13.03 3.29
CA SER A 65 -7.15 12.21 4.22
C SER A 65 -7.74 10.94 3.59
N ARG A 66 -7.41 10.64 2.33
CA ARG A 66 -8.00 9.55 1.56
C ARG A 66 -6.98 8.55 1.05
N ILE A 67 -5.85 8.43 1.73
CA ILE A 67 -4.88 7.36 1.50
C ILE A 67 -5.07 6.17 2.43
N ALA A 68 -4.68 5.01 1.94
CA ALA A 68 -4.59 3.76 2.68
C ALA A 68 -3.31 3.02 2.26
N PRO A 69 -2.20 3.21 2.98
CA PRO A 69 -0.97 2.46 2.77
C PRO A 69 -1.20 0.99 3.15
N CYS A 70 -1.18 0.12 2.16
CA CYS A 70 -1.43 -1.30 2.33
C CYS A 70 -0.13 -2.09 2.10
N GLN A 71 -0.02 -3.23 2.75
CA GLN A 71 1.14 -4.09 2.58
C GLN A 71 0.74 -5.55 2.65
N ALA A 72 1.15 -6.35 1.66
CA ALA A 72 0.98 -7.79 1.69
C ALA A 72 1.74 -8.40 2.89
N PRO A 73 1.30 -9.54 3.46
CA PRO A 73 2.15 -10.30 4.34
C PRO A 73 3.40 -10.79 3.59
N PRO A 74 4.62 -10.66 4.15
CA PRO A 74 5.85 -10.98 3.42
C PRO A 74 6.11 -12.48 3.25
N LEU A 75 5.49 -13.33 4.08
CA LEU A 75 5.70 -14.77 4.12
C LEU A 75 4.49 -15.48 3.56
N VAL A 76 4.68 -16.49 2.72
CA VAL A 76 3.65 -17.39 2.20
C VAL A 76 4.07 -18.82 2.51
N ALA A 77 3.16 -19.64 3.04
CA ALA A 77 3.38 -21.09 3.17
C ALA A 77 3.16 -21.76 1.81
N THR A 78 4.06 -22.66 1.41
CA THR A 78 3.92 -23.44 0.17
C THR A 78 3.26 -24.78 0.43
N ALA A 79 2.69 -25.40 -0.61
CA ALA A 79 2.07 -26.72 -0.50
C ALA A 79 3.07 -27.83 -0.12
N ASP A 80 4.36 -27.60 -0.39
CA ASP A 80 5.45 -28.56 -0.15
C ASP A 80 6.00 -28.46 1.29
N GLY A 81 5.33 -27.74 2.19
CA GLY A 81 5.74 -27.54 3.59
C GLY A 81 6.84 -26.48 3.81
N GLY A 82 7.29 -25.82 2.74
CA GLY A 82 8.24 -24.72 2.79
C GLY A 82 7.55 -23.35 2.92
N PHE A 83 8.36 -22.30 2.85
CA PHE A 83 7.91 -20.91 2.92
C PHE A 83 8.57 -20.08 1.82
N LEU A 84 7.84 -19.12 1.28
CA LEU A 84 8.39 -18.09 0.40
C LEU A 84 8.36 -16.76 1.12
N MET A 85 9.46 -16.04 1.04
CA MET A 85 9.59 -14.69 1.59
C MET A 85 9.84 -13.69 0.47
N GLU A 86 8.98 -12.69 0.36
CA GLU A 86 9.21 -11.55 -0.52
C GLU A 86 10.21 -10.59 0.15
N ILE A 87 11.42 -10.51 -0.40
CA ILE A 87 12.42 -9.53 0.05
C ILE A 87 12.07 -8.14 -0.48
N ALA A 88 12.63 -7.11 0.14
CA ALA A 88 12.23 -5.74 -0.15
C ALA A 88 12.47 -5.33 -1.62
N SER A 89 13.44 -5.93 -2.32
CA SER A 89 13.66 -5.69 -3.76
C SER A 89 12.60 -6.33 -4.68
N GLY A 90 11.76 -7.25 -4.18
CA GLY A 90 10.71 -7.94 -4.93
C GLY A 90 10.93 -9.43 -5.26
N PRO A 91 12.17 -9.98 -5.32
CA PRO A 91 12.35 -11.42 -5.46
C PRO A 91 11.70 -12.22 -4.32
N LEU A 92 11.26 -13.42 -4.66
CA LEU A 92 10.81 -14.42 -3.69
C LEU A 92 11.99 -15.32 -3.34
N VAL A 93 12.21 -15.56 -2.06
CA VAL A 93 13.26 -16.45 -1.56
C VAL A 93 12.61 -17.64 -0.87
N LEU A 94 13.02 -18.85 -1.25
CA LEU A 94 12.55 -20.10 -0.65
C LEU A 94 13.26 -20.36 0.68
N ILE A 95 12.46 -20.59 1.71
CA ILE A 95 12.86 -21.00 3.06
C ILE A 95 12.33 -22.42 3.26
N LYS A 96 13.23 -23.40 3.35
CA LYS A 96 12.86 -24.82 3.40
C LYS A 96 12.11 -25.20 4.68
N SER A 97 12.53 -24.65 5.80
CA SER A 97 11.90 -24.86 7.11
C SER A 97 11.93 -23.55 7.89
N LEU A 98 10.85 -23.29 8.62
CA LEU A 98 10.70 -22.08 9.42
C LEU A 98 10.09 -22.44 10.77
N GLU A 99 10.85 -22.25 11.84
CA GLU A 99 10.38 -22.40 13.20
C GLU A 99 9.98 -21.05 13.81
N TRP A 100 9.26 -21.11 14.93
CA TRP A 100 8.89 -19.91 15.67
C TRP A 100 10.09 -19.12 16.22
N ASN A 101 11.24 -19.79 16.41
CA ASN A 101 12.46 -19.15 16.91
C ASN A 101 13.24 -18.44 15.79
N ASP A 102 13.03 -18.84 14.54
CA ASP A 102 13.61 -18.18 13.36
C ASP A 102 12.92 -16.84 13.04
N LEU A 103 11.71 -16.66 13.57
CA LEU A 103 10.91 -15.45 13.40
C LEU A 103 11.26 -14.42 14.48
N SER A 104 12.02 -13.41 14.08
CA SER A 104 12.31 -12.25 14.93
C SER A 104 11.87 -10.95 14.28
N GLU A 105 11.50 -9.99 15.12
CA GLU A 105 11.22 -8.62 14.71
C GLU A 105 12.27 -7.71 15.33
N LYS A 106 13.01 -7.01 14.47
CA LYS A 106 13.99 -6.01 14.90
C LYS A 106 13.91 -4.81 13.97
N ASP A 107 13.75 -3.61 14.53
CA ASP A 107 13.82 -2.35 13.78
C ASP A 107 12.92 -2.29 12.53
N HIS A 108 11.68 -2.77 12.65
CA HIS A 108 10.71 -2.91 11.55
C HIS A 108 11.05 -3.96 10.48
N TYR A 109 12.07 -4.78 10.68
CA TYR A 109 12.34 -5.93 9.83
C TYR A 109 11.71 -7.18 10.43
N LEU A 110 11.09 -7.97 9.57
CA LEU A 110 10.81 -9.37 9.84
C LEU A 110 12.01 -10.16 9.35
N THR A 111 12.64 -10.92 10.25
CA THR A 111 13.69 -11.88 9.92
C THR A 111 13.10 -13.28 9.97
N ALA A 112 13.34 -14.07 8.93
CA ALA A 112 12.96 -15.48 8.84
C ALA A 112 14.17 -16.26 8.27
N SER A 113 14.74 -17.16 9.07
CA SER A 113 15.91 -17.97 8.70
C SER A 113 17.08 -17.12 8.17
N GLY A 114 17.36 -15.99 8.84
CA GLY A 114 18.43 -15.05 8.47
C GLY A 114 18.09 -14.09 7.32
N ILE A 115 17.01 -14.31 6.57
CA ILE A 115 16.54 -13.40 5.53
C ILE A 115 15.69 -12.32 6.18
N ARG A 116 15.96 -11.06 5.83
CA ARG A 116 15.23 -9.90 6.37
C ARG A 116 14.38 -9.24 5.30
N THR A 117 13.17 -8.81 5.67
CA THR A 117 12.31 -7.97 4.84
C THR A 117 11.68 -6.88 5.68
N ARG A 118 11.57 -5.68 5.11
CA ARG A 118 11.03 -4.53 5.84
C ARG A 118 9.51 -4.62 5.94
N THR A 119 8.97 -4.32 7.12
CA THR A 119 7.54 -4.22 7.41
C THR A 119 7.19 -2.75 7.69
N THR A 120 5.97 -2.34 7.36
CA THR A 120 5.46 -0.99 7.67
C THR A 120 4.94 -0.89 9.10
N SER A 121 4.67 -2.02 9.76
CA SER A 121 4.11 -2.03 11.10
C SER A 121 4.40 -3.33 11.85
N PRO A 122 4.60 -3.24 13.19
CA PRO A 122 4.69 -4.40 14.07
C PRO A 122 3.43 -5.27 14.09
N ARG A 123 2.29 -4.77 13.58
CA ARG A 123 1.02 -5.52 13.59
C ARG A 123 1.07 -6.82 12.79
N GLN A 124 1.89 -6.90 11.74
CA GLN A 124 2.05 -8.16 10.99
C GLN A 124 2.66 -9.24 11.89
N VAL A 125 3.66 -8.87 12.69
CA VAL A 125 4.34 -9.77 13.63
C VAL A 125 3.45 -10.11 14.82
N ASP A 126 2.74 -9.12 15.37
CA ASP A 126 1.76 -9.36 16.45
C ASP A 126 0.69 -10.37 16.04
N LEU A 127 0.24 -10.36 14.78
CA LEU A 127 -0.70 -11.36 14.26
C LEU A 127 -0.12 -12.79 14.27
N LEU A 128 1.17 -12.93 13.93
CA LEU A 128 1.87 -14.20 14.00
C LEU A 128 2.08 -14.64 15.45
N ARG A 129 2.50 -13.74 16.35
CA ARG A 129 2.66 -14.02 17.80
C ARG A 129 1.36 -14.47 18.44
N ARG A 130 0.24 -13.81 18.15
CA ARG A 130 -1.09 -14.23 18.65
C ARG A 130 -1.49 -15.61 18.15
N SER A 131 -1.02 -16.00 16.97
CA SER A 131 -1.26 -17.34 16.43
C SER A 131 -0.39 -18.39 17.14
N LYS A 132 0.89 -18.08 17.38
CA LYS A 132 1.79 -18.88 18.23
C LYS A 132 1.20 -19.11 19.63
N ASN A 133 0.73 -18.04 20.29
CA ASN A 133 0.14 -18.11 21.63
C ASN A 133 -1.15 -18.94 21.69
N ARG A 134 -1.79 -19.21 20.55
CA ARG A 134 -2.96 -20.08 20.43
C ARG A 134 -2.61 -21.52 20.07
N GLY A 135 -1.32 -21.86 20.00
CA GLY A 135 -0.84 -23.20 19.65
C GLY A 135 -0.88 -23.51 18.15
N PHE A 136 -1.07 -22.52 17.27
CA PHE A 136 -0.98 -22.78 15.83
C PHE A 136 0.47 -23.00 15.40
N GLY A 137 0.69 -23.93 14.47
CA GLY A 137 1.94 -24.04 13.73
C GLY A 137 2.23 -22.80 12.88
N VAL A 138 3.50 -22.61 12.49
CA VAL A 138 3.94 -21.45 11.70
C VAL A 138 3.22 -21.39 10.36
N GLU A 139 3.09 -22.52 9.68
CA GLU A 139 2.37 -22.65 8.41
C GLU A 139 0.92 -22.15 8.51
N THR A 140 0.17 -22.68 9.47
CA THR A 140 -1.22 -22.28 9.74
C THR A 140 -1.32 -20.79 10.09
N ALA A 141 -0.36 -20.26 10.85
CA ALA A 141 -0.33 -18.85 11.19
C ALA A 141 -0.08 -17.95 9.97
N VAL A 142 0.84 -18.31 9.09
CA VAL A 142 1.15 -17.60 7.85
C VAL A 142 -0.04 -17.64 6.88
N THR A 143 -0.63 -18.82 6.67
CA THR A 143 -1.83 -18.98 5.84
C THR A 143 -3.01 -18.18 6.40
N ARG A 144 -3.19 -18.16 7.72
CA ARG A 144 -4.20 -17.34 8.39
C ARG A 144 -3.92 -15.84 8.22
N ALA A 145 -2.66 -15.42 8.27
CA ALA A 145 -2.28 -14.03 8.03
C ALA A 145 -2.71 -13.56 6.62
N TRP A 146 -2.44 -14.37 5.60
CA TRP A 146 -2.88 -14.09 4.22
C TRP A 146 -4.38 -14.08 4.06
N ARG A 147 -5.09 -15.09 4.59
CA ARG A 147 -6.56 -15.14 4.55
C ARG A 147 -7.17 -13.88 5.17
N LEU A 148 -6.60 -13.42 6.28
CA LEU A 148 -7.06 -12.20 6.94
C LEU A 148 -6.70 -10.94 6.16
N ALA A 149 -5.50 -10.86 5.57
CA ALA A 149 -5.06 -9.71 4.78
C ALA A 149 -5.89 -9.54 3.50
N LEU A 150 -6.27 -10.64 2.86
CA LEU A 150 -7.10 -10.65 1.64
C LEU A 150 -8.60 -10.51 1.91
N SER A 151 -9.07 -10.64 3.16
CA SER A 151 -10.50 -10.63 3.51
C SER A 151 -11.15 -9.25 3.28
N PRO A 152 -12.08 -9.10 2.34
CA PRO A 152 -12.72 -7.81 2.07
C PRO A 152 -13.53 -7.28 3.26
N ALA A 153 -14.23 -8.18 3.97
CA ALA A 153 -14.99 -7.83 5.17
C ALA A 153 -14.09 -7.37 6.34
N ARG A 154 -12.88 -7.92 6.48
CA ARG A 154 -11.91 -7.41 7.46
C ARG A 154 -11.36 -6.05 7.03
N ALA A 155 -10.94 -5.93 5.77
CA ALA A 155 -10.42 -4.67 5.23
C ALA A 155 -11.43 -3.52 5.39
N GLU A 156 -12.71 -3.77 5.12
CA GLU A 156 -13.79 -2.81 5.34
C GLU A 156 -13.91 -2.38 6.81
N ARG A 157 -13.91 -3.36 7.73
CA ARG A 157 -14.02 -3.08 9.17
C ARG A 157 -12.82 -2.30 9.69
N GLU A 158 -11.60 -2.65 9.28
CA GLU A 158 -10.40 -1.90 9.64
C GLU A 158 -10.46 -0.48 9.06
N TRP A 159 -10.88 -0.31 7.81
CA TRP A 159 -11.02 1.00 7.18
C TRP A 159 -12.08 1.87 7.85
N ARG A 160 -13.26 1.32 8.14
CA ARG A 160 -14.33 2.02 8.89
C ARG A 160 -13.87 2.37 10.30
N LYS A 161 -13.24 1.44 11.02
CA LYS A 161 -12.67 1.68 12.35
C LYS A 161 -11.67 2.83 12.29
N TRP A 162 -10.72 2.78 11.36
CA TRP A 162 -9.72 3.83 11.13
C TRP A 162 -10.37 5.19 10.91
N LYS A 163 -11.34 5.29 9.99
CA LYS A 163 -12.06 6.54 9.73
C LYS A 163 -12.76 7.10 10.96
N MET A 164 -13.35 6.25 11.79
CA MET A 164 -14.00 6.69 13.03
C MET A 164 -12.99 7.20 14.05
N VAL A 165 -11.90 6.46 14.29
CA VAL A 165 -10.94 6.82 15.34
C VAL A 165 -10.01 7.96 14.94
N ALA A 166 -9.69 8.10 13.64
CA ALA A 166 -8.77 9.12 13.13
C ALA A 166 -9.46 10.26 12.39
N GLY A 167 -10.78 10.25 12.29
CA GLY A 167 -11.58 11.30 11.65
C GLY A 167 -11.15 12.71 12.06
N PRO A 168 -10.98 13.01 13.37
CA PRO A 168 -10.54 14.34 13.79
C PRO A 168 -9.16 14.74 13.25
N LEU A 169 -8.20 13.80 13.15
CA LEU A 169 -6.86 14.09 12.59
C LEU A 169 -6.92 14.58 11.14
N SER A 170 -7.95 14.18 10.38
CA SER A 170 -8.11 14.64 8.98
C SER A 170 -8.41 16.13 8.85
N LEU A 171 -8.83 16.79 9.94
CA LEU A 171 -9.05 18.24 9.99
C LEU A 171 -7.85 18.99 10.56
N TYR A 172 -7.09 18.38 11.47
CA TYR A 172 -5.95 19.07 12.09
C TYR A 172 -4.86 19.38 11.08
N GLY A 173 -4.57 18.43 10.17
CA GLY A 173 -3.57 18.59 9.12
C GLY A 173 -3.76 19.84 8.25
N PRO A 174 -4.91 19.98 7.55
CA PRO A 174 -5.20 21.16 6.74
C PRO A 174 -5.22 22.46 7.54
N VAL A 175 -5.75 22.43 8.77
CA VAL A 175 -5.84 23.63 9.62
C VAL A 175 -4.45 24.09 10.05
N LEU A 176 -3.59 23.16 10.48
CA LEU A 176 -2.18 23.46 10.78
C LEU A 176 -1.46 23.99 9.54
N ALA A 177 -1.62 23.33 8.38
CA ALA A 177 -0.97 23.74 7.15
C ALA A 177 -1.40 25.15 6.71
N LEU A 178 -2.71 25.43 6.68
CA LEU A 178 -3.23 26.77 6.38
C LEU A 178 -2.78 27.81 7.41
N GLY A 179 -2.76 27.46 8.70
CA GLY A 179 -2.34 28.34 9.77
C GLY A 179 -0.86 28.72 9.70
N PHE A 180 0.03 27.76 9.48
CA PHE A 180 1.47 28.01 9.40
C PHE A 180 1.87 28.71 8.09
N PHE A 181 1.31 28.29 6.94
CA PHE A 181 1.73 28.80 5.63
C PHE A 181 0.95 30.02 5.14
N GLY A 182 -0.30 30.17 5.56
CA GLY A 182 -1.14 31.33 5.21
C GLY A 182 -1.38 32.25 6.40
N GLY A 183 -1.84 31.69 7.52
CA GLY A 183 -2.26 32.42 8.70
C GLY A 183 -1.15 33.27 9.34
N LEU A 184 0.01 32.67 9.64
CA LEU A 184 1.12 33.38 10.28
C LEU A 184 1.67 34.54 9.41
N PRO A 185 1.97 34.34 8.11
CA PRO A 185 2.35 35.45 7.23
C PRO A 185 1.32 36.58 7.18
N LEU A 186 0.04 36.24 7.00
CA LEU A 186 -1.03 37.25 6.88
C LEU A 186 -1.23 38.00 8.20
N ALA A 187 -1.21 37.30 9.34
CA ALA A 187 -1.32 37.92 10.66
C ALA A 187 -0.15 38.88 10.92
N TYR A 188 1.08 38.48 10.57
CA TYR A 188 2.25 39.34 10.71
C TYR A 188 2.15 40.61 9.84
N ILE A 189 1.81 40.45 8.56
CA ILE A 189 1.75 41.55 7.58
C ILE A 189 0.63 42.55 7.91
N HIS A 190 -0.56 42.06 8.29
CA HIS A 190 -1.75 42.90 8.40
C HIS A 190 -2.11 43.31 9.84
N LEU A 191 -1.76 42.50 10.84
CA LEU A 191 -2.19 42.68 12.23
C LEU A 191 -1.01 42.91 13.20
N GLY A 192 0.24 42.70 12.73
CA GLY A 192 1.45 42.89 13.51
C GLY A 192 1.83 41.68 14.38
N ILE A 193 2.82 41.90 15.27
CA ILE A 193 3.48 40.83 16.01
C ILE A 193 2.59 40.15 17.06
N MET A 194 1.76 40.92 17.79
CA MET A 194 0.96 40.36 18.89
C MET A 194 -0.08 39.35 18.41
N PRO A 195 -0.91 39.65 17.38
CA PRO A 195 -1.85 38.66 16.83
C PRO A 195 -1.16 37.45 16.21
N MET A 196 0.01 37.64 15.59
CA MET A 196 0.83 36.54 15.08
C MET A 196 1.29 35.60 16.22
N LEU A 197 1.76 36.13 17.35
CA LEU A 197 2.14 35.31 18.51
C LEU A 197 0.95 34.56 19.12
N ILE A 198 -0.23 35.19 19.19
CA ILE A 198 -1.46 34.53 19.65
C ILE A 198 -1.81 33.35 18.72
N LEU A 199 -1.75 33.57 17.39
CA LEU A 199 -1.97 32.51 16.41
C LEU A 199 -0.93 31.39 16.53
N LEU A 200 0.34 31.72 16.77
CA LEU A 200 1.40 30.74 16.96
C LEU A 200 1.14 29.85 18.19
N VAL A 201 0.74 30.44 19.32
CA VAL A 201 0.35 29.69 20.53
C VAL A 201 -0.85 28.79 20.24
N TRP A 202 -1.85 29.29 19.51
CA TRP A 202 -3.01 28.49 19.12
C TRP A 202 -2.64 27.30 18.23
N LEU A 203 -1.77 27.50 17.23
CA LEU A 203 -1.27 26.42 16.36
C LEU A 203 -0.45 25.40 17.15
N TRP A 204 0.36 25.85 18.12
CA TRP A 204 1.11 24.97 19.00
C TRP A 204 0.19 24.12 19.88
N LEU A 205 -0.88 24.70 20.44
CA LEU A 205 -1.89 23.93 21.19
C LEU A 205 -2.57 22.87 20.29
N LEU A 206 -2.84 23.20 19.02
CA LEU A 206 -3.37 22.22 18.06
C LEU A 206 -2.36 21.10 17.74
N MET A 207 -1.06 21.39 17.71
CA MET A 207 0.00 20.37 17.62
C MET A 207 0.03 19.47 18.87
N VAL A 208 -0.06 20.05 20.07
CA VAL A 208 -0.16 19.29 21.34
C VAL A 208 -1.38 18.37 21.33
N TRP A 209 -2.52 18.87 20.87
CA TRP A 209 -3.74 18.08 20.74
C TRP A 209 -3.59 16.93 19.72
N THR A 210 -2.94 17.22 18.58
CA THR A 210 -2.63 16.21 17.56
C THR A 210 -1.74 15.09 18.13
N ALA A 211 -0.68 15.46 18.85
CA ALA A 211 0.21 14.52 19.53
C ALA A 211 -0.53 13.68 20.59
N ALA A 212 -1.36 14.32 21.42
CA ALA A 212 -2.18 13.61 22.41
C ALA A 212 -3.13 12.61 21.75
N HIS A 213 -3.71 12.96 20.59
CA HIS A 213 -4.59 12.09 19.84
C HIS A 213 -3.84 10.89 19.21
N LEU A 214 -2.64 11.10 18.65
CA LEU A 214 -1.77 10.01 18.18
C LEU A 214 -1.38 9.05 19.31
N TRP A 215 -1.02 9.59 20.48
CA TRP A 215 -0.72 8.80 21.67
C TRP A 215 -1.94 7.97 22.10
N TRP A 216 -3.13 8.57 22.11
CA TRP A 216 -4.37 7.86 22.41
C TRP A 216 -4.66 6.75 21.41
N LEU A 217 -4.48 6.99 20.10
CA LEU A 217 -4.62 5.98 19.06
C LEU A 217 -3.68 4.80 19.29
N GLY A 218 -2.41 5.06 19.60
CA GLY A 218 -1.43 4.02 19.91
C GLY A 218 -1.78 3.24 21.17
N LYS A 219 -2.31 3.90 22.20
CA LYS A 219 -2.69 3.23 23.46
C LYS A 219 -3.97 2.42 23.35
N ARG A 220 -5.00 2.92 22.65
CA ARG A 220 -6.36 2.37 22.65
C ARG A 220 -6.72 1.65 21.35
N ALA A 221 -6.47 2.25 20.20
CA ALA A 221 -6.93 1.72 18.92
C ALA A 221 -5.97 0.68 18.31
N TYR A 222 -4.66 0.92 18.45
CA TYR A 222 -3.58 0.14 17.83
C TYR A 222 -2.42 -0.17 18.80
N PRO A 223 -2.66 -0.95 19.86
CA PRO A 223 -1.66 -1.23 20.91
C PRO A 223 -0.36 -1.86 20.38
N ALA A 224 -0.43 -2.67 19.33
CA ALA A 224 0.75 -3.25 18.70
C ALA A 224 1.67 -2.20 18.04
N ALA A 225 1.13 -1.06 17.62
CA ALA A 225 1.89 0.06 17.04
C ALA A 225 2.16 1.18 18.05
N ARG A 226 1.94 0.95 19.35
CA ARG A 226 2.08 1.96 20.40
C ARG A 226 3.47 2.61 20.43
N GLY A 227 4.53 1.82 20.23
CA GLY A 227 5.91 2.32 20.23
C GLY A 227 6.15 3.35 19.13
N SER A 228 5.79 3.01 17.89
CA SER A 228 5.91 3.90 16.73
C SER A 228 5.04 5.15 16.88
N LEU A 229 3.75 4.98 17.20
CA LEU A 229 2.83 6.11 17.40
C LEU A 229 3.21 7.03 18.56
N LYS A 230 3.89 6.50 19.59
CA LYS A 230 4.46 7.31 20.67
C LYS A 230 5.60 8.19 20.15
N MET A 231 6.48 7.64 19.32
CA MET A 231 7.55 8.43 18.70
C MET A 231 6.96 9.49 17.77
N ASP A 232 5.96 9.13 16.97
CA ASP A 232 5.27 10.07 16.09
C ASP A 232 4.58 11.19 16.87
N ALA A 233 3.92 10.86 17.97
CA ALA A 233 3.34 11.86 18.86
C ALA A 233 4.40 12.83 19.41
N LEU A 234 5.58 12.33 19.79
CA LEU A 234 6.69 13.17 20.25
C LEU A 234 7.20 14.09 19.13
N LEU A 235 7.41 13.55 17.93
CA LEU A 235 7.84 14.32 16.76
C LEU A 235 6.81 15.40 16.39
N SER A 236 5.51 15.10 16.48
CA SER A 236 4.44 16.08 16.25
C SER A 236 4.44 17.26 17.23
N LEU A 237 5.11 17.17 18.39
CA LEU A 237 5.24 18.31 19.31
C LEU A 237 6.29 19.33 18.86
N PHE A 238 7.32 18.87 18.15
CA PHE A 238 8.50 19.68 17.82
C PHE A 238 8.61 19.98 16.33
N VAL A 239 7.99 19.17 15.48
CA VAL A 239 8.07 19.27 14.02
C VAL A 239 6.67 19.53 13.47
N PRO A 240 6.33 20.79 13.12
CA PRO A 240 5.00 21.15 12.61
C PRO A 240 4.56 20.30 11.41
N PHE A 241 5.49 19.99 10.51
CA PHE A 241 5.22 19.17 9.33
C PHE A 241 4.77 17.74 9.69
N HIS A 242 5.34 17.17 10.76
CA HIS A 242 4.95 15.84 11.26
C HIS A 242 3.53 15.89 11.85
N ALA A 243 3.18 16.96 12.58
CA ALA A 243 1.83 17.17 13.08
C ALA A 243 0.80 17.35 11.94
N MET A 244 1.16 18.09 10.89
CA MET A 244 0.31 18.26 9.70
C MET A 244 -0.01 16.92 9.01
N ARG A 245 0.89 15.94 9.12
CA ARG A 245 0.78 14.60 8.50
C ARG A 245 0.35 13.48 9.45
N ALA A 246 -0.12 13.83 10.64
CA ALA A 246 -0.46 12.85 11.67
C ALA A 246 -1.50 11.82 11.19
N TYR A 247 -2.45 12.23 10.34
CA TYR A 247 -3.44 11.33 9.75
C TYR A 247 -2.77 10.27 8.86
N GLU A 248 -1.93 10.69 7.94
CA GLU A 248 -1.22 9.86 6.97
C GLU A 248 -0.30 8.86 7.69
N ILE A 249 0.50 9.35 8.63
CA ILE A 249 1.45 8.53 9.41
C ILE A 249 0.72 7.43 10.16
N ALA A 250 -0.34 7.78 10.90
CA ALA A 250 -1.10 6.79 11.64
C ALA A 250 -1.87 5.81 10.72
N SER A 251 -2.23 6.22 9.49
CA SER A 251 -2.87 5.33 8.51
C SER A 251 -1.96 4.17 8.08
N VAL A 252 -0.64 4.38 8.02
CA VAL A 252 0.35 3.33 7.71
C VAL A 252 0.21 2.17 8.69
N HIS A 253 0.15 2.47 9.99
CA HIS A 253 0.01 1.47 11.02
C HIS A 253 -1.41 0.87 11.07
N ALA A 254 -2.43 1.65 10.74
CA ALA A 254 -3.80 1.17 10.68
C ALA A 254 -4.02 0.13 9.55
N MET A 255 -3.35 0.31 8.40
CA MET A 255 -3.59 -0.50 7.19
C MET A 255 -2.49 -1.51 6.88
N ALA A 256 -1.40 -1.56 7.66
CA ALA A 256 -0.27 -2.47 7.44
C ALA A 256 -0.57 -3.98 7.43
N THR A 257 -1.73 -4.43 7.92
CA THR A 257 -2.14 -5.85 7.87
C THR A 257 -3.17 -6.15 6.79
N THR A 258 -3.50 -5.16 5.97
CA THR A 258 -4.50 -5.26 4.90
C THR A 258 -3.77 -5.38 3.58
N HIS A 259 -4.10 -6.44 2.83
CA HIS A 259 -3.64 -6.57 1.45
C HIS A 259 -4.43 -5.59 0.57
N PRO A 260 -3.81 -4.95 -0.44
CA PRO A 260 -4.49 -3.98 -1.31
C PRO A 260 -5.74 -4.58 -1.98
N VAL A 261 -5.65 -5.83 -2.46
CA VAL A 261 -6.80 -6.60 -2.98
C VAL A 261 -7.97 -6.61 -2.01
N GLY A 262 -7.73 -6.90 -0.72
CA GLY A 262 -8.79 -6.93 0.28
C GLY A 262 -9.49 -5.57 0.40
N LEU A 263 -8.75 -4.47 0.37
CA LEU A 263 -9.31 -3.12 0.44
C LEU A 263 -10.04 -2.71 -0.85
N ILE A 264 -9.49 -3.01 -2.04
CA ILE A 264 -10.14 -2.77 -3.34
C ILE A 264 -11.49 -3.50 -3.39
N LEU A 265 -11.48 -4.81 -3.11
CA LEU A 265 -12.68 -5.63 -3.05
C LEU A 265 -13.65 -5.14 -1.98
N SER A 266 -13.18 -4.61 -0.84
CA SER A 266 -14.06 -4.07 0.20
C SER A 266 -14.88 -2.86 -0.28
N THR A 267 -14.37 -2.14 -1.28
CA THR A 267 -15.03 -0.96 -1.84
C THR A 267 -15.87 -1.24 -3.08
N GLY A 268 -15.85 -2.49 -3.58
CA GLY A 268 -16.56 -2.89 -4.79
C GLY A 268 -15.88 -2.42 -6.09
N ASP A 269 -14.64 -1.95 -6.03
CA ASP A 269 -13.86 -1.51 -7.20
C ASP A 269 -13.23 -2.73 -7.91
N THR A 270 -14.06 -3.69 -8.34
CA THR A 270 -13.58 -4.95 -8.95
C THR A 270 -12.89 -4.75 -10.29
N GLU A 271 -13.22 -3.67 -10.99
CA GLU A 271 -12.62 -3.34 -12.29
C GLU A 271 -11.31 -2.53 -12.15
N ASN A 272 -10.71 -2.50 -10.96
CA ASN A 272 -9.47 -1.77 -10.73
C ASN A 272 -8.34 -2.38 -11.58
N PRO A 273 -7.64 -1.61 -12.44
CA PRO A 273 -6.63 -2.16 -13.34
C PRO A 273 -5.50 -2.90 -12.62
N TRP A 274 -5.08 -2.42 -11.45
CA TRP A 274 -4.04 -3.10 -10.69
C TRP A 274 -4.51 -4.42 -10.09
N LEU A 275 -5.80 -4.54 -9.72
CA LEU A 275 -6.36 -5.82 -9.30
C LEU A 275 -6.27 -6.84 -10.44
N GLY A 276 -6.63 -6.44 -11.66
CA GLY A 276 -6.46 -7.27 -12.85
C GLY A 276 -5.01 -7.70 -13.07
N THR A 277 -4.05 -6.77 -13.00
CA THR A 277 -2.61 -7.09 -13.11
C THR A 277 -2.17 -8.06 -12.02
N PHE A 278 -2.57 -7.85 -10.77
CA PHE A 278 -2.23 -8.75 -9.66
C PHE A 278 -2.82 -10.15 -9.87
N VAL A 279 -4.09 -10.27 -10.28
CA VAL A 279 -4.72 -11.57 -10.55
C VAL A 279 -4.01 -12.29 -11.70
N ARG A 280 -3.69 -11.59 -12.79
CA ARG A 280 -2.93 -12.17 -13.92
C ARG A 280 -1.53 -12.62 -13.51
N HIS A 281 -0.86 -11.91 -12.60
CA HIS A 281 0.43 -12.34 -12.06
C HIS A 281 0.35 -13.67 -11.29
N ILE A 282 -0.79 -13.97 -10.67
CA ILE A 282 -1.08 -15.24 -10.00
C ILE A 282 -1.49 -16.32 -11.00
N LEU A 283 -2.23 -15.98 -12.05
CA LEU A 283 -2.65 -16.93 -13.07
C LEU A 283 -1.50 -17.38 -13.98
N HIS A 284 -0.64 -16.44 -14.35
CA HIS A 284 0.45 -16.62 -15.30
C HIS A 284 1.78 -16.32 -14.59
N PRO A 285 2.29 -17.23 -13.74
CA PRO A 285 3.58 -17.04 -13.07
C PRO A 285 4.71 -16.93 -14.12
N LEU A 286 5.80 -16.22 -13.76
CA LEU A 286 6.94 -16.06 -14.67
C LEU A 286 7.54 -17.43 -15.03
N PRO A 287 7.78 -17.73 -16.32
CA PRO A 287 8.40 -18.98 -16.73
C PRO A 287 9.83 -19.07 -16.17
N GLY A 288 10.28 -20.30 -15.90
CA GLY A 288 11.60 -20.55 -15.31
C GLY A 288 11.78 -20.08 -13.86
N SER A 289 10.74 -19.55 -13.19
CA SER A 289 10.80 -19.16 -11.77
C SER A 289 9.93 -20.09 -10.90
N PRO A 290 10.51 -21.13 -10.28
CA PRO A 290 9.78 -22.06 -9.43
C PRO A 290 9.18 -21.36 -8.21
N GLU A 291 9.80 -20.29 -7.70
CA GLU A 291 9.29 -19.51 -6.57
C GLU A 291 8.00 -18.77 -6.93
N ASN A 292 7.93 -18.16 -8.12
CA ASN A 292 6.70 -17.51 -8.59
C ASN A 292 5.58 -18.53 -8.80
N ALA A 293 5.88 -19.70 -9.36
CA ALA A 293 4.91 -20.78 -9.51
C ALA A 293 4.41 -21.32 -8.16
N ALA A 294 5.31 -21.50 -7.19
CA ALA A 294 4.95 -21.91 -5.83
C ALA A 294 4.13 -20.84 -5.09
N PHE A 295 4.47 -19.55 -5.23
CA PHE A 295 3.69 -18.43 -4.70
C PHE A 295 2.29 -18.40 -5.31
N ALA A 296 2.19 -18.49 -6.64
CA ALA A 296 0.92 -18.55 -7.36
C ALA A 296 0.05 -19.71 -6.85
N ARG A 297 0.59 -20.93 -6.76
CA ARG A 297 -0.13 -22.10 -6.23
C ARG A 297 -0.66 -21.88 -4.81
N ALA A 298 0.15 -21.28 -3.92
CA ALA A 298 -0.24 -21.02 -2.54
C ALA A 298 -1.30 -19.92 -2.40
N VAL A 299 -1.19 -18.83 -3.17
CA VAL A 299 -2.06 -17.66 -3.06
C VAL A 299 -3.37 -17.82 -3.84
N LYS A 300 -3.36 -18.54 -4.97
CA LYS A 300 -4.52 -18.75 -5.85
C LYS A 300 -5.82 -19.16 -5.10
N PRO A 301 -5.83 -20.15 -4.19
CA PRO A 301 -7.06 -20.51 -3.47
C PRO A 301 -7.54 -19.41 -2.51
N LEU A 302 -6.61 -18.68 -1.87
CA LEU A 302 -6.96 -17.58 -0.95
C LEU A 302 -7.54 -16.39 -1.72
N LEU A 303 -6.96 -16.07 -2.88
CA LEU A 303 -7.42 -15.03 -3.77
C LEU A 303 -8.79 -15.37 -4.37
N SER A 304 -8.97 -16.61 -4.84
CA SER A 304 -10.26 -17.11 -5.35
C SER A 304 -11.36 -16.95 -4.30
N ALA A 305 -11.11 -17.37 -3.06
CA ALA A 305 -12.06 -17.20 -1.96
C ALA A 305 -12.39 -15.73 -1.67
N ALA A 306 -11.41 -14.82 -1.78
CA ALA A 306 -11.63 -13.39 -1.60
C ALA A 306 -12.49 -12.80 -2.73
N LEU A 307 -12.21 -13.15 -4.00
CA LEU A 307 -12.96 -12.71 -5.17
C LEU A 307 -14.42 -13.21 -5.14
N ALA A 308 -14.63 -14.45 -4.72
CA ALA A 308 -15.96 -15.04 -4.62
C ALA A 308 -16.91 -14.25 -3.71
N THR A 309 -16.40 -13.56 -2.69
CA THR A 309 -17.22 -12.67 -1.83
C THR A 309 -17.85 -11.49 -2.56
N ARG A 310 -17.39 -11.21 -3.79
CA ARG A 310 -17.90 -10.17 -4.70
C ARG A 310 -18.51 -10.73 -5.97
N GLY A 311 -18.79 -12.03 -6.02
CA GLY A 311 -19.33 -12.69 -7.21
C GLY A 311 -18.38 -12.68 -8.40
N LYS A 312 -17.07 -12.55 -8.14
CA LYS A 312 -16.02 -12.60 -9.16
C LYS A 312 -15.25 -13.91 -9.08
N GLN A 313 -14.76 -14.37 -10.22
CA GLN A 313 -13.87 -15.51 -10.37
C GLN A 313 -12.50 -15.05 -10.86
N LEU A 314 -11.50 -15.93 -10.78
CA LEU A 314 -10.16 -15.62 -11.30
C LEU A 314 -10.18 -15.41 -12.82
N SER A 315 -10.98 -16.21 -13.55
CA SER A 315 -11.14 -16.14 -15.01
C SER A 315 -11.68 -14.79 -15.49
N ASP A 316 -12.43 -14.07 -14.65
CA ASP A 316 -12.97 -12.75 -15.00
C ASP A 316 -11.88 -11.70 -15.26
N TYR A 317 -10.64 -11.97 -14.84
CA TYR A 317 -9.48 -11.09 -15.02
C TYR A 317 -8.50 -11.60 -16.09
N ASP A 318 -8.78 -12.78 -16.66
CA ASP A 318 -8.00 -13.40 -17.74
C ASP A 318 -8.65 -13.09 -19.10
N THR A 319 -9.02 -11.83 -19.29
CA THR A 319 -9.68 -11.36 -20.52
C THR A 319 -8.64 -11.01 -21.58
N VAL A 320 -8.96 -11.36 -22.83
CA VAL A 320 -8.22 -10.92 -24.01
C VAL A 320 -8.26 -9.38 -24.08
N PRO A 321 -7.13 -8.68 -24.25
CA PRO A 321 -7.13 -7.23 -24.41
C PRO A 321 -7.79 -6.83 -25.75
N ASP A 322 -8.28 -5.61 -25.83
CA ASP A 322 -8.84 -5.07 -27.07
C ASP A 322 -7.71 -4.80 -28.09
N ASN A 323 -7.87 -5.30 -29.31
CA ASN A 323 -6.94 -5.10 -30.43
C ASN A 323 -7.52 -4.24 -31.56
N THR A 324 -8.69 -3.60 -31.36
CA THR A 324 -9.33 -2.76 -32.39
C THR A 324 -8.47 -1.58 -32.83
N GLU A 325 -7.68 -1.00 -31.93
CA GLU A 325 -6.77 0.11 -32.24
C GLU A 325 -5.51 -0.33 -33.01
N ASP A 326 -5.16 -1.62 -32.96
CA ASP A 326 -3.95 -2.16 -33.58
C ASP A 326 -4.20 -3.57 -34.15
N PRO A 327 -4.92 -3.66 -35.29
CA PRO A 327 -5.33 -4.94 -35.88
C PRO A 327 -4.17 -5.78 -36.42
N GLU A 328 -2.98 -5.19 -36.58
CA GLU A 328 -1.77 -5.89 -37.04
C GLU A 328 -1.18 -6.78 -35.94
N THR A 329 -1.56 -6.56 -34.69
CA THR A 329 -1.15 -7.41 -33.57
C THR A 329 -1.84 -8.77 -33.62
N THR A 330 -1.05 -9.84 -33.60
CA THR A 330 -1.55 -11.23 -33.70
C THR A 330 -1.59 -11.94 -32.36
N GLY A 331 -0.88 -11.42 -31.37
CA GLY A 331 -0.84 -12.00 -30.03
C GLY A 331 -0.65 -10.97 -28.92
N TYR A 332 -0.88 -11.43 -27.71
CA TYR A 332 -0.70 -10.64 -26.49
C TYR A 332 -0.07 -11.49 -25.38
N CYS A 333 0.60 -10.83 -24.45
CA CYS A 333 1.11 -11.49 -23.25
C CYS A 333 -0.03 -11.70 -22.24
N PRO A 334 -0.33 -12.92 -21.79
CA PRO A 334 -1.43 -13.16 -20.85
C PRO A 334 -1.19 -12.57 -19.45
N ARG A 335 0.06 -12.22 -19.11
CA ARG A 335 0.42 -11.61 -17.81
C ARG A 335 0.28 -10.08 -17.83
N CYS A 336 1.02 -9.39 -18.71
CA CYS A 336 1.04 -7.92 -18.77
C CYS A 336 0.03 -7.32 -19.75
N GLN A 337 -0.60 -8.12 -20.61
CA GLN A 337 -1.51 -7.70 -21.68
C GLN A 337 -0.87 -6.78 -22.75
N ALA A 338 0.46 -6.72 -22.82
CA ALA A 338 1.14 -6.09 -23.96
C ALA A 338 0.81 -6.84 -25.25
N ARG A 339 0.60 -6.09 -26.34
CA ARG A 339 0.28 -6.59 -27.68
C ARG A 339 1.55 -6.66 -28.52
N TYR A 340 1.62 -7.63 -29.43
CA TYR A 340 2.82 -7.93 -30.21
C TYR A 340 2.49 -8.23 -31.67
N LEU A 341 3.45 -7.92 -32.54
CA LEU A 341 3.43 -8.20 -33.98
C LEU A 341 3.67 -9.71 -34.27
N PRO A 342 3.35 -10.19 -35.49
CA PRO A 342 3.37 -11.61 -35.86
C PRO A 342 4.68 -12.36 -35.68
N ASP A 343 5.80 -11.67 -35.76
CA ASP A 343 7.15 -12.22 -35.68
C ASP A 343 7.62 -12.45 -34.25
N VAL A 344 6.95 -11.86 -33.26
CA VAL A 344 7.27 -12.05 -31.85
C VAL A 344 6.43 -13.19 -31.29
N THR A 345 7.09 -14.16 -30.65
CA THR A 345 6.43 -15.34 -30.04
C THR A 345 6.48 -15.33 -28.52
N VAL A 346 7.29 -14.46 -27.91
CA VAL A 346 7.51 -14.37 -26.47
C VAL A 346 7.56 -12.92 -25.99
N CYS A 347 7.13 -12.68 -24.75
CA CYS A 347 7.16 -11.36 -24.11
C CYS A 347 8.49 -11.13 -23.38
N SER A 348 9.29 -10.19 -23.86
CA SER A 348 10.57 -9.80 -23.25
C SER A 348 10.43 -9.27 -21.81
N ASP A 349 9.34 -8.53 -21.53
CA ASP A 349 9.12 -7.92 -20.22
C ASP A 349 8.69 -8.95 -19.15
N CYS A 350 8.15 -10.09 -19.59
CA CYS A 350 7.66 -11.18 -18.72
C CYS A 350 8.54 -12.43 -18.80
N LYS A 351 9.85 -12.26 -19.04
CA LYS A 351 10.85 -13.34 -19.10
C LYS A 351 10.52 -14.41 -20.14
N ASP A 352 10.31 -14.01 -21.38
CA ASP A 352 10.01 -14.91 -22.50
C ASP A 352 8.69 -15.68 -22.32
N MET A 353 7.70 -15.05 -21.67
CA MET A 353 6.37 -15.64 -21.54
C MET A 353 5.74 -15.87 -22.92
N PRO A 354 5.29 -17.10 -23.24
CA PRO A 354 4.63 -17.38 -24.52
C PRO A 354 3.42 -16.47 -24.73
N LEU A 355 3.29 -15.94 -25.95
CA LEU A 355 2.16 -15.10 -26.31
C LEU A 355 0.91 -15.94 -26.59
N SER A 356 -0.24 -15.42 -26.18
CA SER A 356 -1.55 -15.97 -26.53
C SER A 356 -2.03 -15.32 -27.82
N PRO A 357 -2.50 -16.08 -28.82
CA PRO A 357 -3.04 -15.50 -30.03
C PRO A 357 -4.33 -14.75 -29.71
N PHE A 358 -4.60 -13.65 -30.44
CA PHE A 358 -5.97 -13.17 -30.53
C PHE A 358 -6.77 -14.27 -31.21
N SER A 359 -7.83 -14.75 -30.56
CA SER A 359 -8.74 -15.68 -31.23
C SER A 359 -9.20 -14.98 -32.49
N LEU A 360 -8.80 -15.49 -33.66
CA LEU A 360 -9.31 -15.03 -34.95
C LEU A 360 -10.80 -15.26 -34.88
N SER A 361 -11.53 -14.24 -34.45
CA SER A 361 -12.97 -14.19 -34.52
C SER A 361 -13.28 -14.64 -35.94
N ALA A 362 -13.99 -15.76 -36.08
CA ALA A 362 -14.36 -16.33 -37.36
C ALA A 362 -15.40 -15.43 -38.06
N SER A 363 -15.07 -14.16 -38.25
CA SER A 363 -15.78 -13.14 -39.01
C SER A 363 -15.41 -13.19 -40.49
N ALA A 364 -14.94 -14.35 -40.98
CA ALA A 364 -15.25 -14.79 -42.32
C ALA A 364 -16.68 -15.36 -42.33
N SER A 365 -17.68 -14.54 -41.96
CA SER A 365 -19.04 -14.79 -42.42
C SER A 365 -18.97 -14.56 -43.93
N ASN A 366 -18.87 -15.66 -44.67
CA ASN A 366 -19.27 -15.73 -46.06
C ASN A 366 -20.59 -14.97 -46.18
N ASP A 367 -20.56 -13.78 -46.77
CA ASP A 367 -21.71 -13.10 -47.34
C ASP A 367 -21.76 -13.61 -48.79
N PRO A 368 -22.50 -14.69 -49.09
CA PRO A 368 -22.72 -15.11 -50.47
C PRO A 368 -23.63 -14.06 -51.11
N ARG A 369 -23.03 -13.13 -51.86
CA ARG A 369 -23.78 -12.36 -52.86
C ARG A 369 -24.03 -13.20 -54.10
#